data_AF-A0A2S1XPB3-F1
#
_entry.id   AF-A0A2S1XPB3-F1
#
_cell.length_a   1.000
_cell.length_b   1.000
_cell.length_c   1.000
_cell.angle_alpha   90.00
_cell.angle_beta   90.00
_cell.angle_gamma   90.00
#
_symmetry.space_group_name_H-M   'P 1'
#
loop_
_entity.id
_entity.type
_entity.pdbx_description
1 polymer ?
#
loop_
_entity_poly.entity_id
_entity_poly.type
_entity_poly.pdbx_seq_one_letter_code
_entity_poly.pdbx_strand_id
1 'polypeptide(L)' 'MTADEFKTWRKGLDLTQQEAADAIGITKRSVQLYEAGTQPVSRTIALACAAIAAGLSPVGSSIGAPE' A
#
# COMPACT_ATOMS: atom_id res chain seq x y z
N MET A 1 6.95 -1.09 -10.14
CA MET A 1 7.21 -1.61 -8.79
C MET A 1 7.35 -3.10 -8.86
N THR A 2 8.56 -3.58 -8.61
CA THR A 2 8.90 -4.99 -8.43
C THR A 2 8.47 -5.47 -7.03
N ALA A 3 8.48 -6.80 -6.82
CA ALA A 3 8.20 -7.39 -5.52
C ALA A 3 9.13 -6.86 -4.42
N ASP A 4 10.41 -6.66 -4.75
CA ASP A 4 11.43 -6.15 -3.83
C ASP A 4 11.20 -4.68 -3.49
N GLU A 5 10.86 -3.84 -4.48
CA GLU A 5 10.49 -2.44 -4.25
C GLU A 5 9.26 -2.33 -3.34
N PHE A 6 8.25 -3.18 -3.52
CA PHE A 6 7.06 -3.17 -2.66
C PHE A 6 7.37 -3.55 -1.21
N LYS A 7 8.22 -4.57 -1.03
CA LYS A 7 8.70 -4.98 0.30
C LYS A 7 9.53 -3.89 0.97
N THR A 8 10.38 -3.21 0.21
CA THR A 8 11.20 -2.09 0.68
C THR A 8 10.32 -0.91 1.07
N TRP A 9 9.33 -0.55 0.26
CA TRP A 9 8.35 0.48 0.58
C TRP A 9 7.62 0.19 1.90
N ARG A 10 7.08 -1.03 2.05
CA ARG A 10 6.35 -1.42 3.27
C ARG A 10 7.24 -1.31 4.52
N LYS A 11 8.46 -1.84 4.43
CA LYS A 11 9.44 -1.78 5.52
C LYS A 11 9.90 -0.35 5.81
N GLY A 12 10.04 0.49 4.80
CA GLY A 12 10.43 1.89 4.96
C GLY A 12 9.38 2.73 5.69
N LEU A 13 8.12 2.30 5.66
CA LEU A 13 7.02 2.92 6.40
C LEU A 13 6.69 2.20 7.73
N ASP A 14 7.51 1.20 8.12
CA ASP A 14 7.30 0.34 9.29
C ASP A 14 5.91 -0.33 9.35
N LEU A 15 5.28 -0.55 8.19
CA LEU A 15 3.93 -1.11 8.12
C LEU A 15 3.97 -2.64 8.21
N THR A 16 3.04 -3.21 8.97
CA THR A 16 2.74 -4.64 8.88
C THR A 16 2.11 -4.98 7.53
N GLN A 17 2.11 -6.27 7.15
CA GLN A 17 1.41 -6.71 5.93
C GLN A 17 -0.09 -6.39 5.96
N GLN A 18 -0.70 -6.35 7.15
CA GLN A 18 -2.11 -6.03 7.33
C GLN A 18 -2.36 -4.53 7.20
N GLU A 19 -1.52 -3.69 7.80
CA GLU A 19 -1.65 -2.23 7.68
C GLU A 19 -1.36 -1.74 6.26
N ALA A 20 -0.37 -2.31 5.59
CA ALA A 20 -0.14 -2.03 4.18
C ALA A 20 -1.35 -2.41 3.32
N ALA A 21 -2.00 -3.54 3.64
CA ALA A 21 -3.21 -3.97 2.94
C ALA A 21 -4.36 -2.98 3.16
N ASP A 22 -4.56 -2.53 4.42
CA ASP A 22 -5.58 -1.55 4.78
C ASP A 22 -5.35 -0.19 4.11
N ALA A 23 -4.12 0.32 4.16
CA ALA A 23 -3.75 1.62 3.60
C ALA A 23 -3.96 1.71 2.08
N ILE A 24 -3.72 0.60 1.35
CA ILE A 24 -3.86 0.56 -0.11
C ILE A 24 -5.26 0.02 -0.53
N GLY A 25 -6.06 -0.49 0.42
CA GLY A 25 -7.38 -1.07 0.15
C GLY A 25 -7.33 -2.44 -0.54
N ILE A 26 -6.38 -3.29 -0.17
CA ILE A 26 -6.25 -4.67 -0.66
C ILE A 26 -6.32 -5.69 0.47
N THR A 27 -6.32 -6.98 0.12
CA THR A 27 -6.25 -8.04 1.13
C THR A 27 -4.81 -8.32 1.55
N LYS A 28 -4.60 -8.75 2.80
CA LYS A 28 -3.29 -9.22 3.29
C LYS A 28 -2.70 -10.32 2.40
N ARG A 29 -3.55 -11.19 1.84
CA ARG A 29 -3.11 -12.24 0.91
C ARG A 29 -2.51 -11.65 -0.37
N SER A 30 -3.10 -10.56 -0.90
CA SER A 30 -2.55 -9.86 -2.06
C SER A 30 -1.17 -9.28 -1.76
N VAL A 31 -0.97 -8.67 -0.59
CA VAL A 31 0.35 -8.19 -0.13
C VAL A 31 1.38 -9.31 -0.14
N GLN A 32 1.03 -10.48 0.41
CA GLN A 32 1.92 -11.65 0.43
C GLN A 32 2.27 -12.16 -0.99
N LEU A 33 1.29 -12.22 -1.90
CA LEU A 33 1.51 -12.65 -3.28
C LEU A 33 2.40 -11.68 -4.06
N TYR A 34 2.29 -10.37 -3.79
CA TYR A 34 3.15 -9.34 -4.35
C TYR A 34 4.57 -9.42 -3.79
N GLU A 35 4.74 -9.53 -2.46
CA GLU A 35 6.07 -9.68 -1.84
C GLU A 35 6.76 -10.99 -2.23
N ALA A 36 5.99 -12.06 -2.49
CA ALA A 36 6.51 -13.34 -2.96
C ALA A 36 6.83 -13.36 -4.46
N GLY A 37 6.42 -12.33 -5.23
CA GLY A 37 6.60 -12.28 -6.68
C GLY A 37 5.72 -13.24 -7.48
N THR A 38 4.75 -13.91 -6.82
CA THR A 38 3.78 -14.80 -7.49
C THR A 38 2.83 -14.00 -8.38
N GLN A 39 2.52 -12.76 -7.99
CA GLN A 39 1.74 -11.83 -8.81
C GLN A 39 2.54 -10.55 -9.06
N PRO A 40 2.53 -10.02 -10.30
CA PRO A 40 3.10 -8.70 -10.57
C PRO A 40 2.25 -7.62 -9.91
N VAL A 41 2.91 -6.57 -9.43
CA VAL A 41 2.20 -5.43 -8.83
C VAL A 41 1.60 -4.56 -9.92
N SER A 42 0.28 -4.43 -9.92
CA SER A 42 -0.46 -3.58 -10.86
C SER A 42 -0.06 -2.12 -10.75
N ARG A 43 -0.12 -1.37 -11.87
CA ARG A 43 0.18 0.06 -11.91
C ARG A 43 -0.64 0.88 -10.91
N THR A 44 -1.90 0.51 -10.68
CA THR A 44 -2.78 1.12 -9.68
C THR A 44 -2.23 1.00 -8.26
N ILE A 45 -1.76 -0.19 -7.87
CA ILE A 45 -1.17 -0.43 -6.54
C ILE A 45 0.13 0.35 -6.40
N ALA A 46 0.97 0.36 -7.43
CA ALA A 46 2.22 1.12 -7.42
C ALA A 46 1.98 2.63 -7.22
N LEU A 47 0.95 3.20 -7.87
CA LEU A 47 0.56 4.60 -7.68
C LEU A 47 0.03 4.86 -6.27
N ALA A 48 -0.76 3.94 -5.71
CA ALA A 48 -1.27 4.09 -4.36
C ALA A 48 -0.14 4.00 -3.30
N CYS A 49 0.83 3.10 -3.46
CA CYS A 49 2.04 3.07 -2.63
C CYS A 49 2.84 4.38 -2.70
N ALA A 50 3.00 4.93 -3.91
CA ALA A 50 3.68 6.21 -4.10
C ALA A 50 2.91 7.36 -3.43
N ALA A 51 1.58 7.36 -3.50
CA ALA A 51 0.73 8.34 -2.83
C ALA A 51 0.91 8.28 -1.30
N ILE A 52 0.85 7.08 -0.71
CA ILE A 52 1.03 6.89 0.74
C ILE A 52 2.45 7.30 1.18
N ALA A 53 3.48 6.94 0.40
CA ALA A 53 4.86 7.36 0.68
C ALA A 53 5.05 8.89 0.60
N ALA A 54 4.24 9.57 -0.23
CA ALA A 54 4.19 11.02 -0.30
C ALA A 54 3.27 11.66 0.75
N GLY A 55 2.65 10.87 1.64
CA GLY A 55 1.71 11.35 2.66
C GLY A 55 0.34 11.77 2.10
N LEU A 56 -0.03 11.31 0.90
CA LEU A 56 -1.30 11.60 0.26
C LEU A 56 -2.37 10.59 0.69
N SER A 57 -3.59 11.09 0.91
CA SER A 57 -4.77 10.29 1.22
C SER A 57 -5.70 10.15 0.01
N PRO A 58 -6.53 9.10 -0.06
CA PRO A 58 -7.47 8.92 -1.16
C PRO A 58 -8.49 10.06 -1.23
N VAL A 59 -8.83 10.47 -2.45
CA VAL A 59 -9.88 11.46 -2.73
C VAL A 59 -11.20 11.00 -2.09
N GLY A 60 -11.78 11.87 -1.26
CA GLY A 60 -13.01 11.57 -0.52
C GLY A 60 -12.82 11.01 0.89
N SER A 61 -11.58 10.73 1.33
CA SER A 61 -11.30 10.57 2.77
C SER A 61 -11.32 11.94 3.45
N SER A 62 -12.52 12.44 3.75
CA SER A 62 -12.68 13.52 4.74
C SER A 62 -12.31 12.97 6.11
N ILE A 63 -11.08 13.19 6.55
CA ILE A 63 -10.77 13.17 7.98
C ILE A 63 -11.07 14.59 8.51
N GLY A 64 -12.29 14.78 9.00
CA GLY A 64 -12.84 16.02 9.57
C GLY A 64 -14.33 16.15 9.21
N ALA A 65 -15.27 16.02 10.14
CA ALA A 65 -15.36 16.78 11.39
C ALA A 65 -15.72 15.93 12.62
N PRO A 66 -15.04 16.12 13.76
CA PRO A 66 -15.68 16.03 15.07
C PRO A 66 -16.41 17.35 15.38
N GLU A 67 -17.67 17.25 15.84
CA GLU A 67 -18.41 18.31 16.55
C GLU A 67 -17.88 18.51 17.98
#